data_AF-A0A970BIU8-F1
#
_entry.id   AF-A0A970BIU8-F1
#
_cell.length_a   1.000
_cell.length_b   1.000
_cell.length_c   1.000
_cell.angle_alpha   90.00
_cell.angle_beta   90.00
_cell.angle_gamma   90.00
#
_symmetry.space_group_name_H-M   'P 1'
#
loop_
_entity.id
_entity.type
_entity.pdbx_description
1 polymer ?
#
loop_
_entity_poly.entity_id
_entity_poly.type
_entity_poly.pdbx_seq_one_letter_code
_entity_poly.pdbx_strand_id
1 'polypeptide(L)'
;MKVIYHCFGGSHSSVTAASIHLGILPTDSVPDTHQLLSLPYYDKTPGNEYGRIRFVGVCSDGHQVYVLGKENLGDRMNEIFHEIARLLDLDDKYIAVNTMPNVNIFMMLGGYLSRRLGLVRLGRPILIFGTRLAFPRLVETVKTTKMKMT
;
A
#
# COMPACT_ATOMS: atom_id res chain seq x y z
N MET A 1 3.02 10.64 -14.20
CA MET A 1 2.16 9.45 -14.00
C MET A 1 1.61 9.40 -12.58
N LYS A 2 0.43 8.83 -12.38
CA LYS A 2 -0.15 8.54 -11.04
C LYS A 2 0.05 7.06 -10.69
N VAL A 3 0.47 6.75 -9.47
CA VAL A 3 0.70 5.38 -9.00
C VAL A 3 -0.24 5.10 -7.84
N ILE A 4 -1.11 4.10 -7.96
CA ILE A 4 -2.10 3.76 -6.93
C ILE A 4 -1.77 2.38 -6.37
N TYR A 5 -1.17 2.35 -5.18
CA TYR A 5 -0.99 1.10 -4.45
C TYR A 5 -2.28 0.73 -3.71
N HIS A 6 -2.75 -0.50 -3.87
CA HIS A 6 -3.97 -0.93 -3.21
C HIS A 6 -3.86 -2.29 -2.55
N CYS A 7 -4.55 -2.41 -1.41
CA CYS A 7 -4.74 -3.65 -0.67
C CYS A 7 -6.13 -3.64 -0.03
N PHE A 8 -6.44 -4.65 0.79
CA PHE A 8 -7.74 -4.75 1.46
C PHE A 8 -8.10 -3.48 2.24
N GLY A 9 -7.29 -3.09 3.22
CA GLY A 9 -7.59 -1.98 4.13
C GLY A 9 -6.97 -0.64 3.76
N GLY A 10 -6.07 -0.59 2.77
CA GLY A 10 -5.38 0.65 2.39
C GLY A 10 -4.51 1.25 3.51
N SER A 11 -4.04 0.42 4.45
CA SER A 11 -3.38 0.90 5.68
C SER A 11 -2.03 0.23 5.98
N HIS A 12 -1.67 -0.86 5.30
CA HIS A 12 -0.46 -1.63 5.64
C HIS A 12 0.41 -1.85 4.41
N SER A 13 0.21 -2.92 3.64
CA SER A 13 1.07 -3.25 2.49
C SER A 13 1.09 -2.17 1.42
N SER A 14 -0.05 -1.55 1.10
CA SER A 14 -0.11 -0.46 0.11
C SER A 14 0.58 0.80 0.60
N VAL A 15 0.45 1.12 1.89
CA VAL A 15 1.11 2.28 2.51
C VAL A 15 2.63 2.09 2.56
N THR A 16 3.08 0.89 2.92
CA THR A 16 4.50 0.54 2.91
C THR A 16 5.06 0.61 1.49
N ALA A 17 4.38 0.03 0.49
CA ALA A 17 4.79 0.10 -0.91
C ALA A 17 4.84 1.54 -1.45
N ALA A 18 3.84 2.35 -1.15
CA ALA A 18 3.83 3.78 -1.51
C ALA A 18 5.00 4.53 -0.88
N SER A 19 5.32 4.24 0.38
CA SER A 19 6.43 4.88 1.10
C SER A 19 7.81 4.46 0.55
N ILE A 20 7.96 3.20 0.12
CA ILE A 20 9.15 2.74 -0.62
C ILE A 20 9.25 3.46 -1.97
N HIS A 21 8.13 3.57 -2.70
CA HIS A 21 8.11 4.23 -4.02
C HIS A 21 8.59 5.68 -3.94
N LEU A 22 8.13 6.40 -2.91
CA LEU A 22 8.48 7.78 -2.61
C LEU A 22 9.91 7.96 -2.08
N GLY A 23 10.63 6.87 -1.77
CA GLY A 23 11.96 6.95 -1.16
C GLY A 23 11.94 7.33 0.33
N ILE A 24 10.76 7.33 0.97
CA ILE A 24 10.63 7.56 2.43
C ILE A 24 11.22 6.37 3.18
N LEU A 25 10.98 5.15 2.68
CA LEU A 25 11.62 3.94 3.19
C LEU A 25 12.73 3.50 2.23
N PRO A 26 13.94 3.24 2.75
CA PRO A 26 15.04 2.77 1.92
C PRO A 26 14.80 1.33 1.44
N THR A 27 15.36 0.97 0.29
CA THR A 27 15.15 -0.36 -0.32
C THR A 27 16.16 -1.43 0.13
N ASP A 28 17.22 -1.03 0.81
CA ASP A 28 18.36 -1.86 1.21
C ASP A 28 18.29 -2.31 2.69
N SER A 29 17.34 -1.77 3.46
CA SER A 29 17.22 -2.02 4.89
C SER A 29 15.76 -2.16 5.32
N VAL A 30 15.49 -3.14 6.19
CA VAL A 30 14.15 -3.39 6.71
C VAL A 30 13.81 -2.33 7.77
N PRO A 31 12.66 -1.64 7.67
CA PRO A 31 12.35 -0.54 8.56
C PRO A 31 12.07 -1.00 9.99
N ASP A 32 12.43 -0.16 10.94
CA ASP A 32 12.09 -0.35 12.34
C ASP A 32 10.63 0.04 12.65
N THR A 33 10.23 -0.22 13.89
CA THR A 33 8.89 0.11 14.41
C THR A 33 8.56 1.59 14.28
N HIS A 34 9.51 2.48 14.58
CA HIS A 34 9.29 3.91 14.58
C HIS A 34 9.12 4.44 13.14
N GLN A 35 9.96 3.97 12.21
CA GLN A 35 9.85 4.28 10.79
C GLN A 35 8.52 3.82 10.20
N LEU A 36 8.01 2.64 10.56
CA LEU A 36 6.70 2.18 10.08
C LEU A 36 5.54 3.00 10.65
N LEU A 37 5.57 3.31 11.94
CA LEU A 37 4.47 4.06 12.59
C LEU A 37 4.46 5.55 12.24
N SER A 38 5.59 6.10 11.79
CA SER A 38 5.67 7.50 11.34
C SER A 38 5.03 7.72 9.97
N LEU A 39 4.89 6.67 9.14
CA LEU A 39 4.31 6.79 7.80
C LEU A 39 2.88 7.37 7.82
N PRO A 40 2.47 8.20 6.84
CA PRO A 40 1.23 8.98 6.89
C PRO A 40 -0.06 8.19 7.17
N TYR A 41 -0.21 7.00 6.60
CA TYR A 41 -1.45 6.19 6.68
C TYR A 41 -1.27 4.82 7.35
N TYR A 42 -0.07 4.54 7.86
CA TYR A 42 0.25 3.21 8.33
C TYR A 42 -0.48 2.90 9.63
N ASP A 43 -1.35 1.88 9.58
CA ASP A 43 -2.25 1.51 10.68
C ASP A 43 -3.12 2.68 11.22
N LYS A 44 -3.38 3.70 10.40
CA LYS A 44 -4.13 4.92 10.76
C LYS A 44 -5.54 4.97 10.15
N THR A 45 -5.78 4.28 9.04
CA THR A 45 -7.07 4.29 8.31
C THR A 45 -8.15 3.47 9.04
N PRO A 46 -9.32 4.04 9.41
CA PRO A 46 -10.44 3.32 10.04
C PRO A 46 -10.80 2.01 9.33
N GLY A 47 -11.05 0.95 10.11
CA GLY A 47 -11.34 -0.39 9.58
C GLY A 47 -12.68 -0.51 8.84
N ASN A 48 -13.43 0.57 8.72
CA ASN A 48 -14.69 0.73 8.01
C ASN A 48 -14.60 1.73 6.84
N GLU A 49 -13.42 2.28 6.53
CA GLU A 49 -13.25 3.30 5.51
C GLU A 49 -12.53 2.74 4.27
N TYR A 50 -13.31 2.30 3.29
CA TYR A 50 -12.86 1.73 2.01
C TYR A 50 -13.21 2.63 0.83
N GLY A 51 -12.67 2.33 -0.36
CA GLY A 51 -13.05 2.98 -1.62
C GLY A 51 -12.46 4.39 -1.84
N ARG A 52 -11.67 4.91 -0.90
CA ARG A 52 -11.04 6.24 -1.02
C ARG A 52 -9.58 6.15 -1.46
N ILE A 53 -9.28 6.82 -2.57
CA ILE A 53 -7.91 7.03 -3.06
C ILE A 53 -7.30 8.21 -2.29
N ARG A 54 -6.22 7.98 -1.56
CA ARG A 54 -5.56 9.00 -0.73
C ARG A 54 -4.19 9.33 -1.28
N PHE A 55 -3.93 10.61 -1.48
CA PHE A 55 -2.62 11.10 -1.89
C PHE A 55 -1.60 10.91 -0.76
N VAL A 56 -0.41 10.40 -1.09
CA VAL A 56 0.69 10.21 -0.15
C VAL A 56 1.80 11.22 -0.40
N GLY A 57 2.17 11.45 -1.66
CA GLY A 57 3.27 12.36 -2.01
C GLY A 57 3.65 12.31 -3.49
N VAL A 58 4.71 13.04 -3.83
CA VAL A 58 5.34 13.04 -5.16
C VAL A 58 6.75 12.49 -5.04
N CYS A 59 7.15 11.54 -5.88
CA CYS A 59 8.53 11.03 -5.88
C CYS A 59 9.49 11.99 -6.62
N SER A 60 10.80 11.73 -6.52
CA SER A 60 11.86 12.46 -7.24
C SER A 60 11.61 12.58 -8.73
N ASP A 61 10.97 11.56 -9.32
CA ASP A 61 10.75 11.44 -10.76
C ASP A 61 9.45 12.15 -11.19
N GLY A 62 8.82 12.91 -10.28
CA GLY A 62 7.59 13.67 -10.55
C GLY A 62 6.29 12.84 -10.54
N HIS A 63 6.35 11.55 -10.18
CA HIS A 63 5.17 10.71 -10.09
C HIS A 63 4.38 10.93 -8.81
N GLN A 64 3.05 11.07 -8.92
CA GLN A 64 2.15 11.21 -7.79
C GLN A 64 1.77 9.82 -7.26
N VAL A 65 1.95 9.58 -5.96
CA VAL A 65 1.73 8.27 -5.33
C VAL A 65 0.52 8.33 -4.41
N TYR A 66 -0.33 7.30 -4.51
CA TYR A 66 -1.59 7.18 -3.81
C TYR A 66 -1.75 5.80 -3.17
N VAL A 67 -2.64 5.72 -2.19
CA VAL A 67 -3.07 4.46 -1.55
C VAL A 67 -4.58 4.28 -1.59
N LEU A 68 -5.03 3.03 -1.70
CA LEU A 68 -6.44 2.65 -1.70
C LEU A 68 -6.69 1.38 -0.89
N GLY A 69 -7.77 1.39 -0.10
CA GLY A 69 -8.36 0.20 0.51
C GLY A 69 -9.54 -0.30 -0.33
N LYS A 70 -9.44 -1.49 -0.90
CA LYS A 70 -10.43 -2.05 -1.84
C LYS A 70 -11.36 -3.12 -1.26
N GLU A 71 -11.18 -3.47 0.01
CA GLU A 71 -11.90 -4.55 0.68
C GLU A 71 -11.85 -5.85 -0.16
N ASN A 72 -13.02 -6.44 -0.47
CA ASN A 72 -13.17 -7.74 -1.15
C ASN A 72 -13.14 -7.63 -2.68
N LEU A 73 -12.80 -6.48 -3.25
CA LEU A 73 -12.76 -6.31 -4.71
C LEU A 73 -11.63 -7.09 -5.39
N GLY A 74 -10.66 -7.62 -4.64
CA GLY A 74 -9.63 -8.51 -5.19
C GLY A 74 -8.92 -7.90 -6.39
N ASP A 75 -8.71 -8.69 -7.45
CA ASP A 75 -8.10 -8.20 -8.70
C ASP A 75 -9.07 -7.40 -9.58
N ARG A 76 -10.39 -7.45 -9.33
CA ARG A 76 -11.38 -6.66 -10.06
C ARG A 76 -11.13 -5.15 -9.95
N MET A 77 -10.47 -4.69 -8.88
CA MET A 77 -10.08 -3.28 -8.76
C MET A 77 -9.08 -2.86 -9.86
N ASN A 78 -8.16 -3.73 -10.28
CA ASN A 78 -7.26 -3.42 -11.40
C ASN A 78 -8.03 -3.30 -12.71
N GLU A 79 -8.97 -4.22 -12.95
CA GLU A 79 -9.82 -4.23 -14.14
C GLU A 79 -10.71 -2.99 -14.21
N ILE A 80 -11.36 -2.61 -13.09
CA ILE A 80 -12.18 -1.41 -13.01
C ILE A 80 -11.35 -0.17 -13.32
N PHE A 81 -10.16 -0.05 -12.74
CA PHE A 81 -9.29 1.06 -13.07
C PHE A 81 -8.96 1.06 -14.55
N HIS A 82 -8.52 -0.08 -15.09
CA HIS A 82 -8.12 -0.23 -16.49
C HIS A 82 -9.23 0.17 -17.47
N GLU A 83 -10.46 -0.28 -17.23
CA GLU A 83 -11.60 0.10 -18.09
C GLU A 83 -11.94 1.59 -17.96
N ILE A 84 -11.85 2.17 -16.76
CA ILE A 84 -12.03 3.63 -16.57
C ILE A 84 -10.92 4.41 -17.29
N ALA A 85 -9.68 3.91 -17.28
CA ALA A 85 -8.57 4.50 -18.02
C ALA A 85 -8.90 4.64 -19.49
N ARG A 86 -9.30 3.52 -20.08
CA ARG A 86 -9.59 3.38 -21.50
C ARG A 86 -10.75 4.26 -21.92
N LEU A 87 -11.81 4.31 -21.11
CA LEU A 87 -12.97 5.16 -21.39
C LEU A 87 -12.65 6.66 -21.35
N LEU A 88 -11.55 7.05 -20.71
CA LEU A 88 -11.14 8.44 -20.54
C LEU A 88 -9.86 8.80 -21.32
N ASP A 89 -9.34 7.89 -22.15
CA ASP A 89 -8.05 8.03 -22.85
C ASP A 89 -6.87 8.34 -21.89
N LEU A 90 -6.85 7.66 -20.74
CA LEU A 90 -5.89 7.82 -19.65
C LEU A 90 -5.00 6.59 -19.43
N ASP A 91 -4.96 5.66 -20.37
CA ASP A 91 -4.28 4.35 -20.26
C ASP A 91 -2.82 4.47 -19.80
N ASP A 92 -2.10 5.47 -20.32
CA ASP A 92 -0.69 5.72 -20.01
C ASP A 92 -0.47 6.76 -18.89
N LYS A 93 -1.53 7.17 -18.19
CA LYS A 93 -1.48 8.25 -17.19
C LYS A 93 -1.47 7.76 -15.75
N TYR A 94 -1.80 6.49 -15.50
CA TYR A 94 -1.69 5.90 -14.17
C TYR A 94 -1.36 4.40 -14.20
N ILE A 95 -0.92 3.89 -13.05
CA ILE A 95 -0.73 2.46 -12.80
C ILE A 95 -1.37 2.07 -11.46
N ALA A 96 -2.20 1.03 -11.46
CA ALA A 96 -2.77 0.44 -10.26
C ALA A 96 -1.98 -0.82 -9.86
N VAL A 97 -1.57 -0.91 -8.59
CA VAL A 97 -0.68 -1.97 -8.11
C VAL A 97 -1.31 -2.69 -6.93
N ASN A 98 -1.64 -3.97 -7.13
CA ASN A 98 -2.15 -4.83 -6.07
C ASN A 98 -1.01 -5.30 -5.17
N THR A 99 -1.03 -4.91 -3.88
CA THR A 99 -0.04 -5.37 -2.90
C THR A 99 -0.53 -6.52 -2.02
N MET A 100 -1.73 -7.06 -2.26
CA MET A 100 -2.26 -8.23 -1.54
C MET A 100 -1.38 -9.48 -1.62
N PRO A 101 -0.71 -9.81 -2.76
CA PRO A 101 0.18 -10.98 -2.81
C PRO A 101 1.33 -10.95 -1.80
N ASN A 102 1.67 -9.77 -1.28
CA ASN A 102 2.73 -9.59 -0.28
C ASN A 102 2.20 -9.65 1.17
N VAL A 103 0.89 -9.73 1.38
CA VAL A 103 0.28 -9.74 2.72
C VAL A 103 0.37 -11.14 3.32
N ASN A 104 0.91 -11.24 4.54
CA ASN A 104 0.99 -12.49 5.29
C ASN A 104 -0.01 -12.51 6.46
N ILE A 105 -0.11 -13.68 7.12
CA ILE A 105 -1.06 -13.91 8.21
C ILE A 105 -0.85 -12.97 9.42
N PHE A 106 0.38 -12.59 9.73
CA PHE A 106 0.66 -11.67 10.83
C PHE A 106 0.14 -10.26 10.53
N MET A 107 0.27 -9.81 9.28
CA MET A 107 -0.33 -8.54 8.85
C MET A 107 -1.86 -8.58 8.93
N MET A 108 -2.48 -9.69 8.50
CA MET A 108 -3.94 -9.85 8.60
C MET A 108 -4.43 -9.84 10.04
N LEU A 109 -3.82 -10.65 10.91
CA LEU A 109 -4.18 -10.75 12.32
C LEU A 109 -3.91 -9.43 13.06
N GLY A 110 -2.72 -8.86 12.90
CA GLY A 110 -2.33 -7.62 13.55
C GLY A 110 -3.22 -6.45 13.11
N GLY A 111 -3.51 -6.34 11.82
CA GLY A 111 -4.41 -5.32 11.27
C GLY A 111 -5.86 -5.51 11.72
N TYR A 112 -6.35 -6.74 11.83
CA TYR A 112 -7.68 -7.03 12.37
C TYR A 112 -7.78 -6.61 13.85
N LEU A 113 -6.81 -7.01 14.67
CA LEU A 113 -6.75 -6.65 16.08
C LEU A 113 -6.67 -5.14 16.28
N SER A 114 -5.79 -4.44 15.55
CA SER A 114 -5.60 -2.99 15.71
C SER A 114 -6.78 -2.18 15.17
N ARG A 115 -7.28 -2.50 13.96
CA ARG A 115 -8.23 -1.65 13.22
C ARG A 115 -9.69 -2.05 13.38
N ARG A 116 -10.00 -3.33 13.60
CA ARG A 116 -11.39 -3.80 13.76
C ARG A 116 -11.78 -3.94 15.22
N LEU A 117 -10.91 -4.51 16.05
CA LEU A 117 -11.19 -4.69 17.48
C LEU A 117 -10.71 -3.53 18.35
N GLY A 118 -9.96 -2.57 17.80
CA GLY A 118 -9.41 -1.45 18.56
C GLY A 118 -8.30 -1.84 19.54
N LEU A 119 -7.82 -3.08 19.50
CA LEU A 119 -6.77 -3.62 20.38
C LEU A 119 -5.37 -3.21 19.88
N VAL A 120 -5.16 -1.90 19.72
CA VAL A 120 -3.97 -1.31 19.09
C VAL A 120 -2.65 -1.79 19.72
N ARG A 121 -2.59 -1.89 21.05
CA ARG A 121 -1.37 -2.31 21.78
C ARG A 121 -1.00 -3.78 21.52
N LEU A 122 -1.97 -4.63 21.18
CA LEU A 122 -1.74 -6.04 20.85
C LEU A 122 -1.55 -6.24 19.34
N GLY A 123 -2.33 -5.54 18.52
CA GLY A 123 -2.31 -5.69 17.07
C GLY A 123 -1.04 -5.13 16.42
N ARG A 124 -0.57 -3.96 16.85
CA ARG A 124 0.58 -3.27 16.23
C ARG A 124 1.88 -4.07 16.25
N PRO A 125 2.32 -4.68 17.36
CA PRO A 125 3.53 -5.49 17.36
C PRO A 125 3.48 -6.64 16.34
N ILE A 126 2.34 -7.36 16.27
CA ILE A 126 2.13 -8.47 15.33
C ILE A 126 2.15 -7.96 13.88
N LEU A 127 1.43 -6.86 13.63
CA LEU A 127 1.38 -6.21 12.33
C LEU A 127 2.76 -5.76 11.85
N ILE A 128 3.52 -5.08 12.72
CA ILE A 128 4.86 -4.57 12.41
C ILE A 128 5.81 -5.73 12.09
N PHE A 129 5.78 -6.79 12.89
CA PHE A 129 6.53 -8.01 12.59
C PHE A 129 6.15 -8.57 11.20
N GLY A 130 4.85 -8.69 10.91
CA GLY A 130 4.36 -9.12 9.61
C GLY A 130 4.82 -8.24 8.45
N THR A 131 4.76 -6.91 8.60
CA THR A 131 5.20 -5.96 7.58
C THR A 131 6.71 -6.05 7.34
N ARG A 132 7.50 -6.23 8.39
CA ARG A 132 8.96 -6.44 8.26
C ARG A 132 9.30 -7.71 7.50
N LEU A 133 8.56 -8.81 7.72
CA LEU A 133 8.71 -10.04 6.93
C LEU A 133 8.33 -9.86 5.46
N ALA A 134 7.29 -9.06 5.18
CA ALA A 134 6.83 -8.79 3.81
C ALA A 134 7.71 -7.77 3.07
N PHE A 135 8.55 -7.02 3.78
CA PHE A 135 9.24 -5.85 3.25
C PHE A 135 10.09 -6.11 1.99
N PRO A 136 10.92 -7.18 1.91
CA PRO A 136 11.71 -7.42 0.71
C PRO A 136 10.86 -7.64 -0.56
N ARG A 137 9.72 -8.33 -0.44
CA ARG A 137 8.79 -8.56 -1.56
C ARG A 137 8.05 -7.28 -1.96
N LEU A 138 7.75 -6.41 -0.99
CA LEU A 138 7.19 -5.09 -1.27
C LEU A 138 8.20 -4.21 -2.02
N VAL A 139 9.49 -4.27 -1.66
CA VAL A 139 10.57 -3.60 -2.41
C VAL A 139 10.62 -4.11 -3.85
N GLU A 140 10.59 -5.43 -4.06
CA GLU A 140 10.56 -6.03 -5.40
C GLU A 140 9.35 -5.56 -6.22
N THR A 141 8.15 -5.58 -5.62
CA THR A 141 6.91 -5.08 -6.24
C THR A 141 7.07 -3.63 -6.70
N VAL A 142 7.69 -2.77 -5.88
CA VAL A 142 7.92 -1.36 -6.22
C VAL A 142 8.95 -1.22 -7.33
N LYS A 143 10.04 -2.00 -7.32
CA LYS A 143 11.04 -2.02 -8.40
C LYS A 143 10.40 -2.42 -9.73
N THR A 144 9.63 -3.50 -9.75
CA THR A 144 8.89 -3.95 -10.94
C THR A 144 7.88 -2.90 -11.40
N THR A 145 7.22 -2.22 -10.47
CA THR A 145 6.32 -1.10 -10.80
C THR A 145 7.10 -0.02 -11.54
N LYS A 146 8.21 0.48 -10.96
CA LYS A 146 9.03 1.54 -11.56
C LYS A 146 9.56 1.16 -12.94
N MET A 147 9.97 -0.08 -13.17
CA MET A 147 10.41 -0.55 -14.49
C MET A 147 9.32 -0.48 -15.57
N LYS A 148 8.04 -0.58 -15.21
CA LYS A 148 6.91 -0.42 -16.14
C LYS A 148 6.57 1.04 -16.43
N MET A 149 7.23 1.99 -15.75
CA MET A 149 6.96 3.42 -15.86
C MET A 149 7.96 4.14 -16.75
N THR A 150 9.06 3.47 -17.10
CA THR A 150 10.10 3.92 -18.02
C THR A 150 9.71 3.55 -19.44
#